data_AF-A0A8J6Y3T2-F1
#
_entry.id   AF-A0A8J6Y3T2-F1
#
_cell.length_a   1.000
_cell.length_b   1.000
_cell.length_c   1.000
_cell.angle_alpha   90.00
_cell.angle_beta   90.00
_cell.angle_gamma   90.00
#
_symmetry.space_group_name_H-M   'P 1'
#
loop_
_entity.id
_entity.type
_entity.pdbx_description
1 polymer ?
#
loop_
_entity_poly.entity_id
_entity_poly.type
_entity_poly.pdbx_seq_one_letter_code
_entity_poly.pdbx_strand_id
1 'polypeptide(L)'
;ATLHTNSAPQTINRIVDVFPEHQQAQIRAQLSFVLEGIICQSLLRRASGKGRCLCCEVLIPSSAIRNLIREDKVHQIYSMMQA
;
A
#
# COMPACT_ATOMS: atom_id res chain seq x y z
N ALA A 1 -2.90 0.60 12.43
CA ALA A 1 -3.16 1.99 11.99
C ALA A 1 -4.13 1.96 10.81
N THR A 2 -4.86 3.05 10.55
CA THR A 2 -5.80 3.15 9.41
C THR A 2 -5.51 4.42 8.61
N LEU A 3 -5.59 4.35 7.28
CA LEU A 3 -5.42 5.48 6.37
C LEU A 3 -6.59 5.55 5.38
N HIS A 4 -6.87 6.75 4.86
CA HIS A 4 -7.89 6.97 3.84
C HIS A 4 -7.27 6.99 2.45
N THR A 5 -6.78 5.84 2.02
CA THR A 5 -6.13 5.59 0.73
C THR A 5 -6.78 4.37 0.07
N ASN A 6 -6.81 4.37 -1.26
CA ASN A 6 -7.58 3.40 -2.03
C ASN A 6 -6.73 2.24 -2.58
N SER A 7 -5.40 2.32 -2.48
CA SER A 7 -4.48 1.26 -2.89
C SER A 7 -3.23 1.19 -2.02
N ALA A 8 -2.52 0.07 -2.09
CA ALA A 8 -1.30 -0.15 -1.33
C ALA A 8 -0.15 0.79 -1.75
N PRO A 9 0.14 1.02 -3.04
CA PRO A 9 1.12 2.04 -3.46
C PRO A 9 0.75 3.45 -2.98
N GLN A 10 -0.53 3.82 -3.06
CA GLN A 10 -0.99 5.12 -2.57
C GLN A 10 -0.82 5.26 -1.05
N THR A 11 -1.05 4.17 -0.31
CA THR A 11 -0.86 4.12 1.15
C THR A 11 0.60 4.38 1.51
N ILE A 12 1.55 3.76 0.79
CA ILE A 12 2.99 3.97 1.01
C ILE A 12 3.35 5.43 0.76
N ASN A 13 2.99 6.00 -0.40
CA ASN A 13 3.27 7.41 -0.71
C ASN A 13 2.65 8.34 0.33
N ARG A 14 1.40 8.08 0.74
CA ARG A 14 0.71 8.90 1.74
C ARG A 14 1.42 8.91 3.10
N ILE A 15 2.08 7.82 3.50
CA ILE A 15 2.88 7.78 4.73
C ILE A 15 4.15 8.62 4.56
N VAL A 16 4.84 8.49 3.42
CA VAL A 16 6.11 9.17 3.16
C VAL A 16 5.93 10.69 2.99
N ASP A 17 4.91 11.10 2.22
CA ASP A 17 4.67 12.49 1.83
C ASP A 17 4.25 13.41 2.99
N VAL A 18 3.96 12.86 4.17
CA VAL A 18 3.69 13.67 5.38
C VAL A 18 5.00 14.23 5.97
N PHE A 19 6.15 13.64 5.63
CA PHE A 19 7.44 14.05 6.14
C PHE A 19 8.15 15.02 5.18
N PRO A 20 8.99 15.94 5.69
CA PRO A 20 9.84 16.80 4.86
C PRO A 20 10.76 15.98 3.94
N GLU A 21 11.07 16.50 2.75
CA GLU A 21 11.83 15.80 1.70
C GLU A 21 13.13 15.16 2.21
N HIS A 22 13.88 15.88 3.04
CA HIS A 22 15.15 15.39 3.59
C HIS A 22 15.01 14.16 4.52
N GLN A 23 13.80 13.91 5.05
CA GLN A 23 13.51 12.75 5.92
C GLN A 23 12.89 11.59 5.15
N GLN A 24 12.31 11.82 3.96
CA GLN A 24 11.54 10.82 3.23
C GLN A 24 12.33 9.56 2.93
N ALA A 25 13.63 9.69 2.58
CA ALA A 25 14.49 8.53 2.34
C ALA A 25 14.63 7.63 3.58
N GLN A 26 14.79 8.24 4.77
CA GLN A 26 14.84 7.51 6.04
C GLN A 26 13.50 6.84 6.36
N ILE A 27 12.39 7.53 6.12
CA ILE A 27 11.04 7.00 6.35
C ILE A 27 10.74 5.82 5.42
N ARG A 28 11.11 5.90 4.13
CA ARG A 28 11.01 4.76 3.19
C ARG A 28 11.83 3.57 3.67
N ALA A 29 13.06 3.80 4.13
CA ALA A 29 13.91 2.73 4.66
C ALA A 29 13.25 2.05 5.87
N GLN A 30 12.82 2.82 6.87
CA GLN A 30 12.13 2.28 8.05
C GLN A 30 10.86 1.52 7.68
N LEU A 31 10.01 2.11 6.83
CA LEU A 31 8.78 1.48 6.37
C LEU A 31 9.05 0.15 5.68
N SER A 32 10.09 0.06 4.84
CA SER A 32 10.47 -1.20 4.17
C SER A 32 10.87 -2.32 5.14
N PHE A 33 11.36 -1.99 6.34
CA PHE A 33 11.73 -2.97 7.36
C PHE A 33 10.55 -3.43 8.19
N VAL A 34 9.65 -2.51 8.56
CA VAL A 34 8.59 -2.79 9.55
C VAL A 34 7.21 -3.05 8.95
N LEU A 35 7.01 -2.78 7.65
CA LEU A 35 5.73 -3.01 6.99
C LEU A 35 5.49 -4.52 6.82
N GLU A 36 4.41 -5.01 7.43
CA GLU A 36 4.01 -6.43 7.35
C GLU A 36 2.83 -6.68 6.40
N GLY A 37 2.03 -5.65 6.10
CA GLY A 37 0.91 -5.78 5.19
C GLY A 37 0.12 -4.49 5.01
N ILE A 38 -0.54 -4.37 3.87
CA ILE A 38 -1.52 -3.31 3.60
C ILE A 38 -2.80 -3.97 3.08
N ILE A 39 -3.94 -3.56 3.64
CA ILE A 39 -5.26 -4.03 3.23
C ILE A 39 -6.08 -2.80 2.87
N CYS A 40 -6.42 -2.66 1.60
CA CYS A 40 -7.29 -1.61 1.08
C CYS A 40 -8.68 -2.21 0.82
N GLN A 41 -9.70 -1.61 1.42
CA GLN A 41 -11.05 -2.16 1.45
C GLN A 41 -12.04 -1.26 0.72
N SER A 42 -12.98 -1.87 0.01
CA SER A 42 -14.12 -1.17 -0.60
C SER A 42 -15.36 -2.05 -0.54
N LEU A 43 -16.49 -1.47 -0.13
CA LEU A 43 -17.77 -2.17 -0.07
C LEU A 43 -18.53 -1.96 -1.37
N LEU A 44 -18.69 -3.02 -2.15
CA LEU A 44 -19.41 -3.02 -3.41
C LEU A 44 -20.86 -3.49 -3.20
N ARG A 45 -21.78 -3.05 -4.06
CA ARG A 45 -23.13 -3.59 -4.08
C ARG A 45 -23.07 -5.05 -4.53
N ARG A 46 -23.81 -5.93 -3.83
CA ARG A 46 -23.91 -7.34 -4.24
C ARG A 46 -24.68 -7.44 -5.55
N ALA A 47 -24.29 -8.40 -6.40
CA ALA A 47 -25.00 -8.71 -7.65
C ALA A 47 -26.47 -9.09 -7.41
N SER A 48 -26.81 -9.63 -6.23
CA SER A 48 -28.19 -9.91 -5.82
C SER A 48 -29.06 -8.66 -5.59
N GLY A 49 -28.49 -7.46 -5.64
CA GLY A 49 -29.18 -6.20 -5.36
C GLY A 49 -29.44 -5.92 -3.87
N LYS A 50 -29.16 -6.88 -2.97
CA LYS A 50 -29.38 -6.74 -1.52
C LYS A 50 -28.06 -6.80 -0.74
N GLY A 51 -27.79 -5.76 0.04
CA GLY A 51 -26.59 -5.66 0.88
C GLY A 51 -25.30 -5.32 0.10
N ARG A 52 -24.16 -5.40 0.80
CA ARG A 52 -22.83 -5.12 0.24
C ARG A 52 -21.88 -6.30 0.45
N CYS A 53 -20.90 -6.46 -0.44
CA CYS A 53 -19.78 -7.38 -0.30
C CYS A 53 -18.48 -6.60 -0.16
N LEU A 54 -17.52 -7.20 0.54
CA LEU A 54 -16.18 -6.65 0.69
C LEU A 54 -15.34 -7.00 -0.54
N CYS A 55 -14.73 -5.98 -1.14
CA CYS A 55 -13.62 -6.08 -2.07
C CYS A 55 -12.36 -5.66 -1.32
N CYS A 56 -11.30 -6.47 -1.39
CA CYS A 56 -10.03 -6.18 -0.75
C CYS A 56 -8.89 -6.29 -1.75
N GLU A 57 -8.05 -5.26 -1.77
CA GLU A 57 -6.69 -5.36 -2.27
C GLU A 57 -5.77 -5.64 -1.08
N VAL A 58 -4.92 -6.68 -1.19
CA VAL A 58 -4.01 -7.11 -0.12
C VAL A 58 -2.58 -7.13 -0.64
N LEU A 59 -1.71 -6.35 -0.01
CA LEU A 59 -0.27 -6.36 -0.26
C LEU A 59 0.43 -7.02 0.93
N ILE A 60 1.18 -8.09 0.68
CA ILE A 60 2.11 -8.69 1.64
C ILE A 60 3.55 -8.39 1.17
N PRO A 61 4.37 -7.65 1.95
CA PRO A 61 5.66 -7.16 1.47
C PRO A 61 6.73 -8.26 1.36
N SER A 62 6.97 -8.72 0.14
CA SER A 62 8.12 -9.57 -0.20
C SER A 62 9.44 -8.80 -0.16
N SER A 63 10.58 -9.51 -0.23
CA SER A 63 11.89 -8.88 -0.33
C SER A 63 12.01 -7.91 -1.52
N ALA A 64 11.42 -8.27 -2.66
CA ALA A 64 11.38 -7.42 -3.85
C ALA A 64 10.57 -6.13 -3.61
N ILE A 65 9.38 -6.25 -3.02
CA ILE A 65 8.52 -5.09 -2.71
C ILE A 65 9.21 -4.17 -1.70
N ARG A 66 9.84 -4.73 -0.67
CA ARG A 66 10.63 -3.97 0.31
C ARG A 66 11.81 -3.24 -0.36
N ASN A 67 12.43 -3.83 -1.39
CA ASN A 67 13.46 -3.14 -2.18
C ASN A 67 12.88 -1.97 -2.99
N LEU A 68 11.74 -2.16 -3.65
CA LEU A 68 11.06 -1.11 -4.41
C LEU A 68 10.66 0.09 -3.53
N ILE A 69 10.27 -0.15 -2.27
CA ILE A 69 10.01 0.94 -1.31
C ILE A 69 11.29 1.73 -1.02
N ARG A 70 12.44 1.07 -0.82
CA ARG A 70 13.71 1.75 -0.53
C ARG A 70 14.23 2.57 -1.72
N GLU A 71 14.06 2.05 -2.94
CA GLU A 71 14.53 2.68 -4.17
C GLU A 71 13.57 3.75 -4.74
N ASP A 72 12.50 4.08 -4.02
CA ASP A 72 11.48 5.04 -4.46
C ASP A 72 10.78 4.64 -5.78
N LYS A 73 10.63 3.32 -5.99
CA LYS A 73 9.98 2.72 -7.17
C LYS A 73 8.59 2.18 -6.84
N VAL A 74 7.86 2.90 -5.98
CA VAL A 74 6.55 2.48 -5.44
C VAL A 74 5.51 2.20 -6.55
N HIS A 75 5.61 2.89 -7.68
CA HIS A 75 4.74 2.67 -8.85
C HIS A 75 4.84 1.26 -9.46
N GLN A 76 5.95 0.54 -9.24
CA GLN A 76 6.14 -0.83 -9.75
C GLN A 76 5.51 -1.90 -8.87
N ILE A 77 5.12 -1.55 -7.64
CA ILE A 77 4.57 -2.51 -6.66
C ILE A 77 3.27 -3.14 -7.18
N TYR A 78 2.45 -2.38 -7.90
CA TYR A 78 1.18 -2.88 -8.41
C TYR A 78 1.38 -4.08 -9.37
N SER A 79 2.34 -3.98 -10.28
CA SER A 79 2.69 -5.10 -11.17
C SER A 79 3.22 -6.31 -10.41
N MET A 80 4.00 -6.08 -9.34
CA MET A 80 4.51 -7.17 -8.48
C MET A 80 3.41 -7.87 -7.67
N MET A 81 2.28 -7.23 -7.41
CA MET A 81 1.13 -7.85 -6.74
C MET A 81 0.32 -8.76 -7.68
N GLN A 82 0.48 -8.61 -8.99
CA GLN A 82 -0.27 -9.35 -10.02
C GLN A 82 0.49 -10.58 -10.53
N ALA A 83 1.78 -10.66 -10.25
CA ALA A 83 2.65 -11.78 -10.61
C ALA A 83 2.51 -12.93 -9.61
#